data_AF-A0A2R6JY15-F1
#
_entry.id   AF-A0A2R6JY15-F1
#
_cell.length_a   1.000
_cell.length_b   1.000
_cell.length_c   1.000
_cell.angle_alpha   90.00
_cell.angle_beta   90.00
_cell.angle_gamma   90.00
#
_symmetry.space_group_name_H-M   'P 1'
#
loop_
_entity.id
_entity.type
_entity.pdbx_description
1 polymer ?
#
loop_
_entity_poly.entity_id
_entity_poly.type
_entity_poly.pdbx_seq_one_letter_code
_entity_poly.pdbx_strand_id
1 'polypeptide(L)' 'MTLVYATPDGERALQKERAAATMGRSEVTAARDVDSGRLGPVDDPETVDRYREEVARTMEGYGPDESI' A
#
# COMPACT_ATOMS: atom_id res chain seq x y z
N MET A 1 -6.72 -1.24 -12.18
CA MET A 1 -5.51 -1.35 -11.32
C MET A 1 -5.95 -1.08 -9.90
N THR A 2 -5.63 -1.98 -8.98
CA THR A 2 -5.95 -1.82 -7.56
C THR A 2 -4.67 -1.41 -6.84
N LEU A 3 -4.71 -0.28 -6.14
CA LEU A 3 -3.59 0.16 -5.33
C LEU A 3 -3.82 -0.28 -3.89
N VAL A 4 -2.81 -0.87 -3.26
CA VAL A 4 -2.88 -1.32 -1.88
C VAL A 4 -1.73 -0.69 -1.11
N TYR A 5 -2.07 -0.06 0.02
CA TYR A 5 -1.08 0.34 1.02
C TYR A 5 -1.14 -0.66 2.16
N ALA A 6 -0.13 -1.52 2.26
CA ALA A 6 0.00 -2.51 3.33
C ALA A 6 0.96 -2.02 4.42
N THR A 7 0.74 -2.47 5.65
CA THR A 7 1.71 -2.31 6.73
C THR A 7 2.98 -3.13 6.44
N PRO A 8 4.14 -2.77 7.01
CA PRO A 8 5.38 -3.56 6.84
C PRO A 8 5.25 -5.01 7.31
N ASP A 9 4.39 -5.26 8.31
CA ASP A 9 4.03 -6.61 8.77
C ASP A 9 3.01 -7.32 7.88
N GLY A 10 2.41 -6.66 6.89
CA GLY A 10 1.45 -7.23 5.94
C GLY A 10 0.08 -7.60 6.52
N GLU A 11 -0.13 -7.47 7.83
CA GLU A 11 -1.35 -7.92 8.52
C GLU A 11 -2.53 -6.96 8.31
N ARG A 12 -2.24 -5.75 7.83
CA ARG A 12 -3.23 -4.70 7.62
C ARG A 12 -3.01 -3.96 6.32
N ALA A 13 -4.10 -3.62 5.64
CA ALA A 13 -4.03 -2.93 4.37
C ALA A 13 -5.17 -1.94 4.15
N LEU A 14 -4.87 -0.87 3.41
CA LEU A 14 -5.85 0.00 2.78
C LEU A 14 -5.90 -0.33 1.29
N GLN A 15 -6.95 -1.02 0.88
CA GLN A 15 -7.24 -1.20 -0.54
C GLN A 15 -7.94 0.06 -1.07
N LYS A 16 -7.31 0.73 -2.05
CA LYS A 16 -7.95 1.78 -2.84
C LYS A 16 -8.22 1.23 -4.22
N GLU A 17 -9.46 0.82 -4.45
CA GLU A 17 -9.98 0.71 -5.80
C GLU A 17 -10.13 2.14 -6.36
N ARG A 18 -9.35 2.52 -7.37
CA ARG A 18 -9.59 3.78 -8.08
C ARG A 18 -9.73 3.54 -9.57
N ALA A 19 -10.88 3.95 -10.09
CA ALA A 19 -11.00 4.37 -11.47
C ALA A 19 -9.97 5.48 -11.73
N ALA A 20 -9.07 5.26 -12.67
CA ALA A 20 -7.97 6.16 -13.04
C ALA A 20 -8.41 7.59 -13.41
N ALA A 21 -9.71 7.82 -13.63
CA ALA A 21 -10.28 9.05 -14.17
C ALA A 21 -10.25 10.29 -13.23
N THR A 22 -10.03 10.14 -11.92
CA THR A 22 -9.99 11.30 -10.99
C THR A 22 -8.57 11.65 -10.51
N MET A 23 -7.53 10.90 -10.94
CA MET A 23 -6.15 11.07 -10.46
C MET A 23 -5.37 12.14 -11.22
N GLY A 24 -6.01 13.26 -11.55
CA GLY A 24 -5.37 14.34 -12.30
C GLY A 24 -4.22 15.05 -11.60
N ARG A 25 -3.93 14.84 -10.29
CA ARG A 25 -2.93 15.64 -9.53
C ARG A 25 -2.33 14.99 -8.26
N SER A 26 -2.26 13.67 -8.10
CA SER A 26 -1.61 13.11 -6.91
C SER A 26 -0.74 11.93 -7.29
N GLU A 27 0.57 12.17 -7.30
CA GLU A 27 1.61 11.13 -7.41
C GLU A 27 1.35 10.05 -6.36
N VAL A 28 1.45 8.78 -6.77
CA VAL A 28 1.38 7.67 -5.84
C VAL A 28 2.74 7.59 -5.17
N THR A 29 2.79 7.89 -3.88
CA THR A 29 4.02 7.77 -3.10
C THR A 29 4.20 6.35 -2.58
N ALA A 30 5.45 5.96 -2.34
CA ALA A 30 5.85 4.67 -1.79
C ALA A 30 5.18 4.35 -0.45
N ALA A 31 4.99 5.37 0.38
CA ALA A 31 4.29 5.27 1.65
C ALA A 31 3.17 6.31 1.74
N ARG A 32 2.25 6.08 2.68
CA ARG A 32 1.20 7.05 3.00
C ARG A 32 0.88 6.98 4.49
N ASP A 33 0.83 8.14 5.12
CA ASP A 33 0.27 8.25 6.47
C ASP A 33 -1.25 8.00 6.43
N VAL A 34 -1.67 6.94 7.11
CA VAL A 34 -3.05 6.46 7.18
C VAL A 34 -3.37 6.13 8.62
N ASP A 35 -4.50 6.67 9.09
CA ASP A 35 -5.06 6.30 10.39
C ASP A 35 -5.30 4.79 10.50
N SER A 36 -4.89 4.18 11.60
CA SER A 36 -4.95 2.72 11.77
C SER A 36 -6.37 2.15 11.79
N GLY A 37 -7.40 2.97 12.09
CA GLY A 37 -8.81 2.60 12.01
C GLY A 37 -9.34 2.54 10.57
N ARG A 38 -8.57 3.04 9.60
CA ARG A 38 -8.88 2.95 8.17
C ARG A 38 -8.27 1.72 7.51
N LEU A 39 -7.38 1.00 8.21
CA LEU A 39 -6.77 -0.22 7.71
C LEU A 39 -7.67 -1.42 8.05
N GLY A 40 -7.95 -2.25 7.05
CA GLY A 40 -8.61 -3.53 7.25
C GLY A 40 -7.59 -4.62 7.60
N PRO A 41 -7.98 -5.64 8.37
CA PRO A 41 -7.15 -6.83 8.55
C PRO A 41 -6.99 -7.60 7.24
N VAL A 42 -5.88 -8.32 7.13
CA VAL A 42 -5.61 -9.29 6.07
C VAL A 42 -5.64 -10.67 6.71
N ASP A 43 -6.72 -11.41 6.50
CA ASP A 43 -6.93 -12.70 7.18
C ASP A 43 -6.23 -13.88 6.47
N ASP A 44 -5.83 -13.69 5.21
CA ASP A 44 -5.21 -14.72 4.39
C ASP A 44 -3.67 -14.69 4.54
N PRO A 45 -3.04 -15.74 5.09
CA PRO A 45 -1.60 -15.75 5.38
C PRO A 45 -0.74 -15.65 4.11
N GLU A 46 -1.18 -16.25 3.00
CA GLU A 46 -0.46 -16.12 1.72
C GLU A 46 -0.47 -14.66 1.22
N THR A 47 -1.58 -13.95 1.43
CA THR A 47 -1.69 -12.52 1.12
C THR A 47 -0.82 -11.66 2.04
N VAL A 48 -0.74 -12.00 3.34
CA VAL A 48 0.14 -11.31 4.29
C VAL A 48 1.60 -11.42 3.83
N ASP A 49 2.07 -12.62 3.50
CA ASP A 49 3.45 -12.82 3.08
C ASP A 49 3.76 -12.10 1.77
N ARG A 50 2.84 -12.14 0.80
CA ARG A 50 2.96 -11.33 -0.43
C ARG A 50 3.07 -9.83 -0.12
N TYR A 51 2.24 -9.31 0.78
CA TYR A 51 2.28 -7.88 1.12
C TYR A 51 3.59 -7.50 1.83
N ARG A 52 4.11 -8.35 2.71
CA ARG A 52 5.45 -8.15 3.31
C ARG A 52 6.54 -8.05 2.25
N GLU A 53 6.54 -8.97 1.29
CA GLU A 53 7.54 -9.00 0.21
C GLU A 53 7.47 -7.79 -0.73
N GLU A 54 6.26 -7.34 -1.06
CA GLU A 54 6.08 -6.14 -1.88
C GLU A 54 6.51 -4.88 -1.10
N VAL A 55 6.11 -4.75 0.16
CA VAL A 55 6.52 -3.61 1.00
C VAL A 55 8.03 -3.58 1.19
N ALA A 56 8.68 -4.73 1.41
CA ALA A 56 10.13 -4.83 1.49
C ALA A 56 10.80 -4.31 0.20
N ARG A 57 10.39 -4.81 -0.96
CA ARG A 57 10.91 -4.36 -2.26
C ARG A 57 10.71 -2.87 -2.49
N THR A 58 9.55 -2.32 -2.13
CA THR A 58 9.28 -0.89 -2.24
C THR A 58 10.20 -0.08 -1.34
N MET A 59 10.40 -0.49 -0.08
CA MET A 59 11.30 0.21 0.86
C MET A 59 12.77 0.11 0.47
N GLU A 60 13.18 -0.97 -0.18
CA GLU A 60 14.54 -1.12 -0.71
C GLU A 60 14.80 -0.20 -1.92
N GLY A 61 13.76 0.05 -2.74
CA GLY A 61 13.88 0.82 -3.98
C GLY A 61 13.57 2.31 -3.86
N TYR A 62 12.73 2.71 -2.90
CA TYR A 62 12.12 4.04 -2.85
C TYR A 62 12.08 4.61 -1.44
N GLY A 63 12.30 5.93 -1.33
CA GLY A 63 11.97 6.67 -0.12
C GLY A 63 10.45 6.75 0.12
N PRO A 64 9.98 6.95 1.36
CA PRO A 64 8.55 6.95 1.69
C PRO A 64 7.73 8.02 0.94
N ASP A 65 8.33 9.18 0.68
CA ASP A 65 7.72 10.28 -0.07
C ASP A 65 8.05 10.23 -1.57
N GLU A 66 8.69 9.16 -2.03
CA GLU A 66 9.13 9.02 -3.42
C GLU A 66 8.03 8.48 -4.33
N SER A 67 8.09 9.00 -5.55
CA SER A 67 7.29 8.70 -6.75
C SER A 67 7.25 7.24 -7.20
N ILE A 68 6.09 6.56 -7.25
CA ILE A 68 5.92 5.24 -7.93
C ILE A 68 4.83 5.28 -9.00
#